data_AF-A0A351CH46-F1
#
_entry.id   AF-A0A351CH46-F1
#
_cell.length_a   1.000
_cell.length_b   1.000
_cell.length_c   1.000
_cell.angle_alpha   90.00
_cell.angle_beta   90.00
_cell.angle_gamma   90.00
#
_symmetry.space_group_name_H-M   'P 1'
#
loop_
_entity.id
_entity.type
_entity.pdbx_description
1 polymer ?
#
loop_
_entity_poly.entity_id
_entity_poly.type
_entity_poly.pdbx_seq_one_letter_code
_entity_poly.pdbx_strand_id
1 'polypeptide(L)'
;ISNHPGVIRRLGVIAMNTAIEIDIYGNANSSHLYGMDIINGIGGSGEFTRNSYLSIFMTPSIAKGGRISSIVPMCPHIDNNEHSVQIVVTEQGLADLRGLGPMQRAKTIIEKCAHPAYRGYLHRYIQNSRLGHIRHDLSRCFELHRNLLEHGAMLPDLMHENIFI
;
A
#
# COMPACT_ATOMS: atom_id res chain seq x y z
N ILE A 1 24.93 -5.40 -14.41
CA ILE A 1 25.71 -4.62 -13.41
C ILE A 1 24.83 -3.59 -12.69
N SER A 2 24.06 -2.77 -13.42
CA SER A 2 23.22 -1.70 -12.86
C SER A 2 22.35 -2.11 -11.67
N ASN A 3 21.72 -3.29 -11.73
CA ASN A 3 20.78 -3.77 -10.71
C ASN A 3 21.42 -4.75 -9.72
N HIS A 4 22.75 -4.78 -9.63
CA HIS A 4 23.43 -5.76 -8.79
C HIS A 4 23.31 -5.39 -7.30
N PRO A 5 22.75 -6.26 -6.42
CA PRO A 5 22.55 -6.00 -4.99
C PRO A 5 23.75 -5.44 -4.26
N GLY A 6 24.92 -6.06 -4.46
CA GLY A 6 26.16 -5.65 -3.80
C GLY A 6 26.62 -4.23 -4.19
N VAL A 7 26.28 -3.75 -5.39
CA VAL A 7 26.62 -2.39 -5.83
C VAL A 7 25.63 -1.39 -5.24
N ILE A 8 24.33 -1.68 -5.35
CA ILE A 8 23.25 -0.85 -4.78
C ILE A 8 23.49 -0.58 -3.30
N ARG A 9 23.79 -1.65 -2.54
CA ARG A 9 24.05 -1.55 -1.10
C ARG A 9 25.34 -0.81 -0.78
N ARG A 10 26.43 -1.09 -1.51
CA ARG A 10 27.74 -0.47 -1.26
C ARG A 10 27.72 1.03 -1.51
N LEU A 11 26.96 1.48 -2.51
CA LEU A 11 26.83 2.90 -2.84
C LEU A 11 25.79 3.63 -1.97
N GLY A 12 25.04 2.92 -1.13
CA GLY A 12 24.02 3.53 -0.27
C GLY A 12 22.88 4.17 -1.07
N VAL A 13 22.44 3.50 -2.15
CA VAL A 13 21.41 4.03 -3.05
C VAL A 13 20.12 4.37 -2.29
N ILE A 14 19.46 5.46 -2.68
CA ILE A 14 18.08 5.78 -2.30
C ILE A 14 17.17 5.26 -3.43
N ALA A 15 16.33 4.28 -3.12
CA ALA A 15 15.39 3.69 -4.08
C ALA A 15 14.03 4.39 -3.98
N MET A 16 13.53 4.85 -5.12
CA MET A 16 12.22 5.48 -5.25
C MET A 16 11.41 4.70 -6.29
N ASN A 17 10.37 4.01 -5.85
CA ASN A 17 9.54 3.14 -6.69
C ASN A 17 8.07 3.59 -6.64
N THR A 18 7.31 3.22 -7.67
CA THR A 18 5.85 3.37 -7.66
C THR A 18 5.18 2.09 -7.17
N ALA A 19 4.00 2.22 -6.58
CA ALA A 19 3.12 1.10 -6.25
C ALA A 19 1.76 1.27 -6.92
N ILE A 20 1.14 0.14 -7.29
CA ILE A 20 -0.29 0.06 -7.59
C ILE A 20 -1.07 0.32 -6.31
N GLU A 21 -0.72 -0.40 -5.25
CA GLU A 21 -1.34 -0.31 -3.94
C GLU A 21 -0.38 -0.77 -2.85
N ILE A 22 -0.60 -0.29 -1.64
CA ILE A 22 0.20 -0.57 -0.45
C ILE A 22 -0.77 -0.92 0.66
N ASP A 23 -0.53 -2.02 1.37
CA ASP A 23 -1.38 -2.35 2.49
C ASP A 23 -1.02 -1.54 3.74
N ILE A 24 -1.93 -1.54 4.72
CA ILE A 24 -1.72 -0.85 5.99
C ILE A 24 -0.50 -1.39 6.77
N TYR A 25 0.06 -2.55 6.44
CA TYR A 25 1.28 -3.05 7.08
C TYR A 25 2.54 -2.64 6.32
N GLY A 26 2.39 -2.00 5.16
CA GLY A 26 3.47 -1.52 4.31
C GLY A 26 4.05 -2.62 3.43
N ASN A 27 3.26 -3.62 3.05
CA ASN A 27 3.58 -4.43 1.87
C ASN A 27 3.13 -3.67 0.61
N ALA A 28 3.87 -3.78 -0.48
CA ALA A 28 3.60 -3.08 -1.73
C ALA A 28 3.36 -4.06 -2.88
N ASN A 29 2.31 -3.77 -3.65
CA ASN A 29 1.99 -4.35 -4.94
C ASN A 29 2.36 -3.36 -6.04
N SER A 30 3.13 -3.81 -7.02
CA SER A 30 3.62 -3.03 -8.17
C SER A 30 3.33 -3.71 -9.51
N SER A 31 2.82 -4.94 -9.50
CA SER A 31 2.73 -5.78 -10.69
C SER A 31 1.32 -6.23 -11.07
N HIS A 32 0.45 -6.60 -10.12
CA HIS A 32 -0.83 -7.26 -10.43
C HIS A 32 -2.06 -6.43 -10.01
N LEU A 33 -2.91 -6.04 -10.95
CA LEU A 33 -4.26 -5.53 -10.65
C LEU A 33 -5.13 -6.67 -10.12
N TYR A 34 -5.83 -6.42 -9.01
CA TYR A 34 -6.70 -7.40 -8.34
C TYR A 34 -6.00 -8.72 -7.95
N GLY A 35 -4.67 -8.74 -7.95
CA GLY A 35 -3.86 -9.93 -7.77
C GLY A 35 -3.83 -10.90 -8.96
N MET A 36 -4.44 -10.54 -10.10
CA MET A 36 -4.61 -11.44 -11.25
C MET A 36 -3.95 -10.89 -12.53
N ASP A 37 -4.20 -9.63 -12.86
CA ASP A 37 -3.82 -9.07 -14.16
C ASP A 37 -2.50 -8.31 -14.08
N ILE A 38 -1.50 -8.74 -14.85
CA ILE A 38 -0.19 -8.07 -14.87
C ILE A 38 -0.28 -6.71 -15.58
N ILE A 39 0.31 -5.66 -14.99
CA ILE A 39 0.47 -4.36 -15.67
C ILE A 39 1.75 -4.38 -16.51
N ASN A 40 2.91 -4.32 -15.84
CA ASN A 40 4.22 -4.23 -16.49
C ASN A 40 5.23 -5.27 -15.95
N GLY A 41 4.93 -5.91 -14.81
CA GLY A 41 5.86 -6.77 -14.07
C GLY A 41 6.71 -6.02 -13.03
N ILE A 42 7.40 -6.75 -12.16
CA ILE A 42 8.15 -6.22 -11.01
C ILE A 42 9.39 -5.38 -11.40
N GLY A 43 9.97 -5.66 -12.58
CA GLY A 43 11.18 -5.00 -13.06
C GLY A 43 12.37 -5.14 -12.09
N GLY A 44 13.09 -4.04 -11.86
CA GLY A 44 14.19 -3.98 -10.88
C GLY A 44 13.76 -3.58 -9.47
N SER A 45 12.46 -3.37 -9.21
CA SER A 45 11.99 -2.76 -7.96
C SER A 45 12.40 -3.56 -6.73
N GLY A 46 12.36 -4.89 -6.78
CA GLY A 46 12.80 -5.76 -5.68
C GLY A 46 14.29 -5.61 -5.37
N GLU A 47 15.14 -5.57 -6.40
CA GLU A 47 16.60 -5.42 -6.26
C GLU A 47 16.95 -4.11 -5.56
N PHE A 48 16.33 -3.00 -5.97
CA PHE A 48 16.57 -1.69 -5.37
C PHE A 48 15.92 -1.55 -3.99
N THR A 49 14.69 -2.01 -3.81
CA THR A 49 13.96 -1.90 -2.53
C THR A 49 14.70 -2.64 -1.43
N ARG A 50 15.16 -3.88 -1.67
CA ARG A 50 15.79 -4.70 -0.64
C ARG A 50 17.21 -4.25 -0.29
N ASN A 51 17.93 -3.67 -1.23
CA ASN A 51 19.37 -3.40 -1.10
C ASN A 51 19.73 -1.91 -0.95
N SER A 52 18.76 -1.01 -1.10
CA SER A 52 18.96 0.42 -0.88
C SER A 52 19.22 0.75 0.58
N TYR A 53 19.86 1.90 0.81
CA TYR A 53 19.95 2.50 2.15
C TYR A 53 18.59 3.02 2.62
N LEU A 54 17.83 3.60 1.69
CA LEU A 54 16.48 4.07 1.91
C LEU A 54 15.55 3.63 0.78
N SER A 55 14.47 2.93 1.10
CA SER A 55 13.45 2.49 0.16
C SER A 55 12.15 3.28 0.32
N ILE A 56 11.71 3.90 -0.77
CA ILE A 56 10.55 4.79 -0.82
C ILE A 56 9.58 4.27 -1.87
N PHE A 57 8.33 4.06 -1.46
CA PHE A 57 7.22 3.77 -2.35
C PHE A 57 6.28 4.96 -2.45
N MET A 58 5.89 5.30 -3.67
CA MET A 58 5.02 6.42 -3.98
C MET A 58 3.81 5.96 -4.77
N THR A 59 2.64 6.50 -4.43
CA THR A 59 1.40 6.27 -5.19
C THR A 59 0.41 7.40 -4.90
N PRO A 60 -0.43 7.84 -5.84
CA PRO A 60 -1.61 8.63 -5.48
C PRO A 60 -2.45 7.87 -4.45
N SER A 61 -3.07 8.53 -3.47
CA SER A 61 -3.83 7.84 -2.41
C SER A 61 -5.14 7.22 -2.92
N ILE A 62 -5.61 7.67 -4.09
CA ILE A 62 -6.77 7.19 -4.82
C ILE A 62 -6.52 7.12 -6.33
N ALA A 63 -7.27 6.25 -7.01
CA ALA A 63 -7.29 6.12 -8.46
C ALA A 63 -8.72 6.09 -9.00
N LYS A 64 -8.85 6.21 -10.34
CA LYS A 64 -10.13 6.16 -11.07
C LYS A 64 -11.19 7.14 -10.53
N GLY A 65 -10.75 8.35 -10.19
CA GLY A 65 -11.60 9.37 -9.57
C GLY A 65 -12.10 8.89 -8.21
N GLY A 66 -11.23 8.62 -7.25
CA GLY A 66 -11.67 8.27 -5.89
C GLY A 66 -12.33 6.89 -5.71
N ARG A 67 -12.68 6.17 -6.78
CA ARG A 67 -13.35 4.85 -6.70
C ARG A 67 -12.44 3.72 -6.20
N ILE A 68 -11.13 3.93 -6.26
CA ILE A 68 -10.12 2.97 -5.83
C ILE A 68 -9.22 3.66 -4.82
N SER A 69 -8.98 3.04 -3.67
CA SER A 69 -7.91 3.44 -2.77
C SER A 69 -6.63 2.70 -3.09
N SER A 70 -5.51 3.40 -3.03
CA SER A 70 -4.18 2.79 -3.12
C SER A 70 -3.66 2.32 -1.75
N ILE A 71 -4.37 2.65 -0.66
CA ILE A 71 -4.08 2.11 0.68
C ILE A 71 -5.17 1.11 1.07
N VAL A 72 -4.81 -0.17 1.21
CA VAL A 72 -5.77 -1.27 1.38
C VAL A 72 -5.52 -2.07 2.66
N PRO A 73 -6.49 -2.84 3.17
CA PRO A 73 -6.26 -3.72 4.31
C PRO A 73 -5.20 -4.79 4.06
N MET A 74 -5.20 -5.38 2.86
CA MET A 74 -4.23 -6.37 2.40
C MET A 74 -4.02 -6.23 0.90
N CYS A 75 -2.78 -6.30 0.45
CA CYS A 75 -2.50 -6.40 -0.97
C CYS A 75 -2.85 -7.83 -1.47
N PRO A 76 -3.60 -7.98 -2.57
CA PRO A 76 -3.90 -9.28 -3.20
C PRO A 76 -2.66 -9.90 -3.85
N HIS A 77 -1.61 -9.11 -4.11
CA HIS A 77 -0.29 -9.57 -4.53
C HIS A 77 0.79 -8.75 -3.82
N ILE A 78 1.89 -9.37 -3.40
CA ILE A 78 2.98 -8.69 -2.69
C ILE A 78 4.28 -8.88 -3.47
N ASP A 79 4.79 -7.80 -4.05
CA ASP A 79 6.13 -7.78 -4.66
C ASP A 79 7.20 -7.45 -3.63
N ASN A 80 6.89 -6.54 -2.70
CA ASN A 80 7.81 -6.04 -1.68
C ASN A 80 7.14 -6.04 -0.31
N ASN A 81 7.77 -6.71 0.65
CA ASN A 81 7.20 -6.88 1.98
C ASN A 81 7.54 -5.74 2.96
N GLU A 82 6.89 -5.75 4.12
CA GLU A 82 6.99 -4.75 5.18
C GLU A 82 8.43 -4.56 5.71
N HIS A 83 9.27 -5.60 5.63
CA HIS A 83 10.68 -5.53 6.03
C HIS A 83 11.55 -4.77 5.03
N SER A 84 11.09 -4.64 3.79
CA SER A 84 11.84 -4.02 2.70
C SER A 84 11.32 -2.62 2.38
N VAL A 85 10.06 -2.30 2.71
CA VAL A 85 9.45 -0.98 2.54
C VAL A 85 9.63 -0.11 3.80
N GLN A 86 10.37 0.99 3.65
CA GLN A 86 10.71 1.88 4.76
C GLN A 86 9.91 3.19 4.76
N ILE A 87 9.62 3.76 3.59
CA ILE A 87 8.84 5.00 3.47
C ILE A 87 7.72 4.81 2.46
N VAL A 88 6.53 5.31 2.79
CA VAL A 88 5.38 5.41 1.90
C VAL A 88 5.00 6.88 1.71
N VAL A 89 4.70 7.28 0.48
CA VAL A 89 4.33 8.66 0.13
C VAL A 89 3.10 8.67 -0.76
N THR A 90 2.16 9.54 -0.44
CA THR A 90 1.02 9.90 -1.30
C THR A 90 0.88 11.42 -1.30
N GLU A 91 -0.06 11.97 -2.07
CA GLU A 91 -0.37 13.40 -2.00
C GLU A 91 -0.96 13.84 -0.64
N GLN A 92 -1.33 12.89 0.24
CA GLN A 92 -1.80 13.16 1.61
C GLN A 92 -0.65 13.40 2.59
N GLY A 93 0.56 12.93 2.27
CA GLY A 93 1.72 13.01 3.15
C GLY A 93 2.66 11.81 3.06
N LEU A 94 3.60 11.77 4.00
CA LEU A 94 4.68 10.77 4.09
C LEU A 94 4.59 9.99 5.40
N ALA A 95 4.68 8.66 5.29
CA ALA A 95 4.79 7.72 6.40
C ALA A 95 6.21 7.14 6.46
N ASP A 96 6.97 7.50 7.51
CA ASP A 96 8.24 6.84 7.83
C ASP A 96 7.96 5.65 8.74
N LEU A 97 8.36 4.45 8.27
CA LEU A 97 8.01 3.19 8.89
C LEU A 97 9.21 2.51 9.59
N ARG A 98 10.37 3.18 9.60
CA ARG A 98 11.59 2.65 10.20
C ARG A 98 11.41 2.52 11.72
N GLY A 99 11.76 1.36 12.26
CA GLY A 99 11.66 1.07 13.70
C GLY A 99 10.23 0.90 14.23
N LEU A 100 9.21 0.93 13.38
CA LEU A 100 7.81 0.78 13.80
C LEU A 100 7.37 -0.69 13.79
N GLY A 101 6.65 -1.11 14.83
CA GLY A 101 5.92 -2.38 14.84
C GLY A 101 4.68 -2.34 13.94
N PRO A 102 4.06 -3.50 13.59
CA PRO A 102 2.98 -3.55 12.59
C PRO A 102 1.80 -2.61 12.86
N MET A 103 1.36 -2.52 14.12
CA MET A 103 0.27 -1.61 14.50
C MET A 103 0.65 -0.13 14.42
N GLN A 104 1.92 0.21 14.66
CA GLN A 104 2.42 1.57 14.48
C GLN A 104 2.50 1.89 12.98
N ARG A 105 2.99 0.96 12.15
CA ARG A 105 3.00 1.09 10.68
C ARG A 105 1.58 1.34 10.15
N ALA A 106 0.61 0.52 10.56
CA ALA A 106 -0.79 0.67 10.16
C ALA A 106 -1.37 2.04 10.52
N LYS A 107 -1.18 2.49 11.76
CA LYS A 107 -1.63 3.84 12.14
C LYS A 107 -0.92 4.91 11.31
N THR A 108 0.40 4.85 11.17
CA THR A 108 1.16 5.87 10.42
C THR A 108 0.75 5.93 8.95
N ILE A 109 0.59 4.79 8.28
CA ILE A 109 0.17 4.74 6.87
C ILE A 109 -1.26 5.29 6.73
N ILE A 110 -2.20 4.88 7.59
CA ILE A 110 -3.58 5.37 7.52
C ILE A 110 -3.63 6.88 7.72
N GLU A 111 -2.95 7.40 8.74
CA GLU A 111 -3.01 8.83 9.09
C GLU A 111 -2.29 9.73 8.08
N LYS A 112 -1.17 9.26 7.51
CA LYS A 112 -0.29 10.07 6.67
C LYS A 112 -0.51 9.88 5.18
N CYS A 113 -0.97 8.70 4.74
CA CYS A 113 -0.96 8.33 3.33
C CYS A 113 -2.33 7.97 2.77
N ALA A 114 -3.27 7.47 3.59
CA ALA A 114 -4.60 7.15 3.08
C ALA A 114 -5.42 8.41 2.80
N HIS A 115 -6.24 8.35 1.74
CA HIS A 115 -7.19 9.40 1.40
C HIS A 115 -8.25 9.56 2.51
N PRO A 116 -8.69 10.80 2.85
CA PRO A 116 -9.68 11.03 3.91
C PRO A 116 -10.95 10.17 3.78
N ALA A 117 -11.45 9.97 2.55
CA ALA A 117 -12.62 9.15 2.28
C ALA A 117 -12.48 7.67 2.70
N TYR A 118 -11.25 7.14 2.74
CA TYR A 118 -10.98 5.72 3.07
C TYR A 118 -10.47 5.51 4.50
N ARG A 119 -9.93 6.55 5.18
CA ARG A 119 -9.39 6.43 6.55
C ARG A 119 -10.39 5.81 7.53
N GLY A 120 -11.64 6.27 7.48
CA GLY A 120 -12.70 5.76 8.36
C GLY A 120 -12.92 4.25 8.20
N TYR A 121 -12.90 3.74 6.97
CA TYR A 121 -12.98 2.30 6.71
C TYR A 121 -11.75 1.56 7.26
N LEU A 122 -10.54 2.04 6.97
CA LEU A 122 -9.29 1.39 7.40
C LEU A 122 -9.15 1.33 8.93
N HIS A 123 -9.57 2.37 9.65
CA HIS A 123 -9.62 2.33 11.12
C HIS A 123 -10.62 1.29 11.63
N ARG A 124 -11.82 1.23 11.05
CA ARG A 124 -12.83 0.21 11.42
C ARG A 124 -12.32 -1.21 11.15
N TYR A 125 -11.62 -1.43 10.05
CA TYR A 125 -11.00 -2.71 9.74
C TYR A 125 -10.06 -3.18 10.88
N ILE A 126 -9.15 -2.30 11.33
CA ILE A 126 -8.22 -2.59 12.42
C ILE A 126 -8.93 -2.76 13.78
N GLN A 127 -9.97 -1.96 14.04
CA GLN A 127 -10.75 -2.01 15.28
C GLN A 127 -11.53 -3.32 15.42
N ASN A 128 -12.10 -3.81 14.33
CA ASN A 128 -12.91 -5.02 14.29
C ASN A 128 -12.06 -6.30 14.16
N SER A 129 -10.81 -6.18 13.75
CA SER A 129 -9.88 -7.31 13.63
C SER A 129 -9.45 -7.86 15.00
N ARG A 130 -9.20 -9.17 15.05
CA ARG A 130 -8.69 -9.85 16.25
C ARG A 130 -7.38 -9.21 16.73
N LEU A 131 -7.22 -9.07 18.05
CA LEU A 131 -5.98 -8.62 18.65
C LEU A 131 -4.85 -9.66 18.46
N GLY A 132 -3.69 -9.18 18.03
CA GLY A 132 -2.48 -9.97 17.77
C GLY A 132 -1.31 -9.08 17.39
N HIS A 133 -0.19 -9.68 16.98
CA HIS A 133 0.97 -8.93 16.46
C HIS A 133 0.59 -8.10 15.23
N ILE A 134 -0.22 -8.69 14.35
CA ILE A 134 -0.87 -8.08 13.19
C ILE A 134 -2.39 -8.22 13.39
N ARG A 135 -3.14 -7.14 13.17
CA ARG A 135 -4.61 -7.14 13.32
C ARG A 135 -5.29 -7.38 11.97
N HIS A 136 -5.50 -8.64 11.65
CA HIS A 136 -6.05 -9.03 10.37
C HIS A 136 -7.39 -9.74 10.52
N ASP A 137 -8.29 -9.46 9.59
CA ASP A 137 -9.57 -10.15 9.42
C ASP A 137 -9.56 -10.84 8.05
N LEU A 138 -9.37 -12.17 8.06
CA LEU A 138 -9.30 -12.99 6.85
C LEU A 138 -10.63 -13.03 6.08
N SER A 139 -11.76 -12.76 6.75
CA SER A 139 -13.07 -12.75 6.11
C SER A 139 -13.31 -11.46 5.30
N ARG A 140 -12.55 -10.39 5.60
CA ARG A 140 -12.76 -9.05 5.04
C ARG A 140 -11.51 -8.40 4.46
N CYS A 141 -10.34 -9.04 4.49
CA CYS A 141 -9.07 -8.43 4.05
C CYS A 141 -9.09 -7.98 2.58
N PHE A 142 -9.92 -8.62 1.74
CA PHE A 142 -10.13 -8.24 0.33
C PHE A 142 -11.51 -7.63 0.06
N GLU A 143 -12.23 -7.16 1.08
CA GLU A 143 -13.56 -6.57 0.91
C GLU A 143 -13.55 -5.37 -0.05
N LEU A 144 -12.54 -4.50 0.01
CA LEU A 144 -12.41 -3.38 -0.94
C LEU A 144 -12.29 -3.86 -2.39
N HIS A 145 -11.43 -4.86 -2.66
CA HIS A 145 -11.28 -5.42 -4.00
C HIS A 145 -12.55 -6.12 -4.49
N ARG A 146 -13.23 -6.85 -3.60
CA ARG A 146 -14.53 -7.47 -3.91
C ARG A 146 -15.58 -6.42 -4.26
N ASN A 147 -15.72 -5.37 -3.45
CA ASN A 147 -16.65 -4.27 -3.73
C ASN A 147 -16.35 -3.60 -5.06
N LEU A 148 -15.07 -3.41 -5.39
CA LEU A 148 -14.68 -2.83 -6.67
C LEU A 148 -15.09 -3.70 -7.86
N LEU A 149 -15.00 -5.03 -7.75
CA LEU A 149 -15.45 -5.97 -8.79
C LEU A 149 -16.98 -6.04 -8.87
N GLU A 150 -17.66 -6.04 -7.73
CA GLU A 150 -19.13 -6.20 -7.64
C GLU A 150 -19.87 -4.89 -7.95
N HIS A 151 -19.32 -3.73 -7.58
CA HIS A 151 -20.00 -2.43 -7.59
C HIS A 151 -19.26 -1.32 -8.35
N GLY A 152 -18.04 -1.56 -8.84
CA GLY A 152 -17.24 -0.57 -9.56
C GLY A 152 -16.54 0.49 -8.67
N ALA A 153 -16.66 0.38 -7.35
CA ALA A 153 -15.92 1.19 -6.37
C ALA A 153 -15.62 0.38 -5.10
N MET A 154 -14.47 0.66 -4.46
CA MET A 154 -14.04 0.00 -3.23
C MET A 154 -14.96 0.31 -2.04
N LEU A 155 -15.54 1.52 -2.01
CA LEU A 155 -16.60 1.90 -1.08
C LEU A 155 -17.84 2.31 -1.89
N PRO A 156 -18.85 1.42 -2.04
CA PRO A 156 -20.03 1.68 -2.87
C PRO A 156 -20.82 2.93 -2.47
N ASP A 157 -20.83 3.25 -1.17
CA ASP A 157 -21.52 4.43 -0.64
C ASP A 157 -20.92 5.74 -1.17
N LEU A 158 -19.61 5.77 -1.47
CA LEU A 158 -18.93 6.95 -2.03
C LEU A 158 -19.34 7.26 -3.48
N MET A 159 -20.04 6.34 -4.17
CA MET A 159 -20.57 6.60 -5.51
C MET A 159 -21.82 7.50 -5.48
N HIS A 160 -22.52 7.55 -4.34
CA HIS A 160 -23.79 8.27 -4.20
C HIS A 160 -23.62 9.68 -3.64
N GLU A 161 -22.50 9.95 -2.99
CA GLU A 161 -22.10 11.28 -2.55
C GLU A 161 -21.29 11.94 -3.67
N ASN A 162 -21.80 13.03 -4.26
CA ASN A 162 -21.09 13.86 -5.24
C ASN A 162 -19.86 14.52 -4.60
N ILE A 163 -18.76 13.79 -4.42
CA ILE A 163 -17.51 14.28 -3.81
C ILE A 163 -16.51 14.77 -4.87
N PHE A 164 -16.96 15.01 -6.11
CA PHE A 164 -16.16 15.70 -7.12
C PHE A 164 -16.56 17.17 -7.21
N ILE A 165 -16.19 17.95 -6.20
CA ILE A 165 -16.06 19.40 -6.29
C ILE A 165 -14.70 19.77 -5.73
#